data_AF-D8SDX0-F1
#
_entry.id   AF-D8SDX0-F1
#
_cell.length_a   1.000
_cell.length_b   1.000
_cell.length_c   1.000
_cell.angle_alpha   90.00
_cell.angle_beta   90.00
_cell.angle_gamma   90.00
#
_symmetry.space_group_name_H-M   'P 1'
#
loop_
_entity.id
_entity.type
_entity.pdbx_description
1 polymer ?
#
loop_
_entity_poly.entity_id
_entity_poly.type
_entity_poly.pdbx_seq_one_letter_code
_entity_poly.pdbx_strand_id
1 'polypeptide(L)'
;MWRYVFSEPDAPHSINISDVRLDPTGLLEYVETQHQEGVCLDELAIPSSPPLPLTPALWSSHLLQGNPQASGFEALYTSWSSSHQEHVACKQQLRSSGCKKVFFKLLAFVADLVDYDHARGAQERIDYLLPTAAGLLKSPLYFTAQESSLLESFVSPCGASVAEAVARKFESAPLLQGVCTAHVVAPLLKRLFCIGDGCFGKEFNEFREEFNKGTIAMIQQRRKEVHAFLETSVKPSSQPRKQEKTNAKPQGKDQKKKSTQKKK
;
A
#
# COMPACT_ATOMS: atom_id res chain seq x y z
N MET A 1 37.60 8.36 -25.02
CA MET A 1 36.41 9.15 -25.41
C MET A 1 35.64 8.32 -26.43
N TRP A 2 34.61 7.59 -26.01
CA TRP A 2 33.83 6.76 -26.92
C TRP A 2 32.56 7.51 -27.30
N ARG A 3 32.33 7.70 -28.60
CA ARG A 3 31.05 8.17 -29.15
C ARG A 3 30.25 6.92 -29.51
N TYR A 4 29.08 6.75 -28.90
CA TYR A 4 28.12 5.74 -29.37
C TYR A 4 27.60 6.18 -30.74
N VAL A 5 27.91 5.42 -31.77
CA VAL A 5 27.31 5.55 -33.10
C VAL A 5 26.58 4.24 -33.36
N PHE A 6 25.26 4.30 -33.42
CA PHE A 6 24.41 3.20 -33.81
C PHE A 6 24.46 3.07 -35.33
N SER A 7 24.93 1.93 -35.81
CA SER A 7 24.77 1.52 -37.20
C SER A 7 24.26 0.08 -37.20
N GLU A 8 23.03 -0.10 -37.66
CA GLU A 8 22.36 -1.39 -37.84
C GLU A 8 22.82 -2.12 -39.11
N PRO A 9 22.32 -3.35 -39.33
CA PRO A 9 21.66 -3.62 -40.59
C PRO A 9 20.18 -4.02 -40.36
N ASP A 10 19.29 -3.17 -40.89
CA ASP A 10 17.88 -3.41 -41.25
C ASP A 10 16.78 -3.49 -40.15
N ALA A 11 16.48 -2.37 -39.47
CA ALA A 11 15.14 -2.08 -38.92
C ALA A 11 14.81 -0.56 -38.99
N PRO A 12 13.54 -0.13 -39.16
CA PRO A 12 13.26 1.26 -39.51
C PRO A 12 13.51 2.20 -38.31
N HIS A 13 14.35 3.21 -38.57
CA HIS A 13 14.75 4.33 -37.71
C HIS A 13 15.95 4.06 -36.79
N SER A 14 17.14 4.19 -37.37
CA SER A 14 18.38 4.46 -36.65
C SER A 14 18.25 5.74 -35.82
N ILE A 15 18.02 5.58 -34.51
CA ILE A 15 17.93 6.69 -33.56
C ILE A 15 19.33 7.11 -33.13
N ASN A 16 19.62 8.40 -33.29
CA ASN A 16 20.90 9.00 -32.93
C ASN A 16 20.92 9.32 -31.42
N ILE A 17 21.54 8.47 -30.60
CA ILE A 17 21.59 8.56 -29.13
C ILE A 17 22.56 9.65 -28.62
N SER A 18 22.99 10.58 -29.48
CA SER A 18 24.04 11.55 -29.15
C SER A 18 23.64 12.64 -28.14
N ASP A 19 22.36 12.73 -27.77
CA ASP A 19 21.84 13.77 -26.86
C ASP A 19 21.71 13.33 -25.38
N VAL A 20 21.94 12.05 -25.05
CA VAL A 20 21.95 11.56 -23.66
C VAL A 20 23.34 11.04 -23.31
N ARG A 21 24.20 11.93 -22.81
CA ARG A 21 25.54 11.57 -22.32
C ARG A 21 25.48 11.08 -20.88
N LEU A 22 24.85 9.93 -20.64
CA LEU A 22 25.09 9.20 -19.39
C LEU A 22 26.28 8.28 -19.64
N ASP A 23 27.36 8.49 -18.89
CA ASP A 23 28.45 7.51 -18.85
C ASP A 23 27.94 6.19 -18.21
N PRO A 24 28.66 5.06 -18.37
CA PRO A 24 28.17 3.77 -17.89
C PRO A 24 27.85 3.73 -16.39
N THR A 25 28.51 4.55 -15.58
CA THR A 25 28.27 4.67 -14.14
C THR A 25 26.97 5.44 -13.86
N GLY A 26 26.79 6.61 -14.47
CA GLY A 26 25.55 7.38 -14.34
C GLY A 26 24.32 6.65 -14.89
N LEU A 27 24.49 5.83 -15.92
CA LEU A 27 23.41 4.97 -16.40
C LEU A 27 23.06 3.86 -15.40
N LEU A 28 24.06 3.23 -14.76
CA LEU A 28 23.83 2.24 -13.72
C LEU A 28 23.06 2.85 -12.55
N GLU A 29 23.52 4.00 -12.04
CA GLU A 29 22.87 4.73 -10.94
C GLU A 29 21.43 5.13 -11.28
N TYR A 30 21.17 5.55 -12.53
CA TYR A 30 19.82 5.83 -13.00
C TYR A 30 18.93 4.59 -12.96
N VAL A 31 19.41 3.47 -13.51
CA VAL A 31 18.69 2.19 -13.55
C VAL A 31 18.40 1.68 -12.13
N GLU A 32 19.37 1.79 -11.21
CA GLU A 32 19.19 1.48 -9.80
C GLU A 32 18.11 2.35 -9.16
N THR A 33 18.12 3.66 -9.45
CA THR A 33 17.13 4.60 -8.93
C THR A 33 15.73 4.26 -9.45
N GLN A 34 15.58 3.95 -10.75
CA GLN A 34 14.28 3.54 -11.31
C GLN A 34 13.78 2.23 -10.69
N HIS A 35 14.68 1.26 -10.46
CA HIS A 35 14.34 0.02 -9.76
C HIS A 35 13.88 0.30 -8.32
N GLN A 36 14.58 1.17 -7.58
CA GLN A 36 14.20 1.55 -6.21
C GLN A 36 12.86 2.31 -6.15
N GLU A 37 12.57 3.15 -7.13
CA GLU A 37 11.27 3.83 -7.28
C GLU A 37 10.13 2.90 -7.76
N GLY A 38 10.44 1.62 -7.95
CA GLY A 38 9.47 0.59 -8.29
C GLY A 38 8.94 0.72 -9.72
N VAL A 39 9.77 1.19 -10.66
CA VAL A 39 9.43 1.14 -12.08
C VAL A 39 9.37 -0.33 -12.52
N CYS A 40 8.41 -0.69 -13.38
CA CYS A 40 8.36 -2.05 -13.91
C CYS A 40 9.43 -2.21 -15.00
N LEU A 41 10.00 -3.42 -15.13
CA LEU A 41 11.04 -3.71 -16.12
C LEU A 41 10.61 -3.39 -17.56
N ASP A 42 9.33 -3.59 -17.88
CA ASP A 42 8.71 -3.29 -19.18
C ASP A 42 8.37 -1.81 -19.39
N GLU A 43 8.38 -1.00 -18.33
CA GLU A 43 8.17 0.45 -18.38
C GLU A 43 9.50 1.23 -18.39
N LEU A 44 10.61 0.56 -18.11
CA LEU A 44 11.91 1.20 -18.00
C LEU A 44 12.38 1.73 -19.36
N ALA A 45 12.58 3.04 -19.43
CA ALA A 45 13.14 3.71 -20.59
C ALA A 45 14.31 4.62 -20.20
N ILE A 46 15.32 4.67 -21.07
CA ILE A 46 16.40 5.65 -20.99
C ILE A 46 15.83 7.00 -21.43
N PRO A 47 15.98 8.06 -20.63
CA PRO A 47 15.41 9.37 -20.90
C PRO A 47 16.13 10.02 -22.09
N SER A 48 15.64 9.71 -23.29
CA SER A 48 16.12 10.14 -24.61
C SER A 48 14.94 10.69 -25.42
N SER A 49 15.20 11.25 -26.60
CA SER A 49 14.16 11.77 -27.49
C SER A 49 14.22 11.03 -28.85
N PRO A 50 13.36 10.03 -29.09
CA PRO A 50 12.30 9.50 -28.21
C PRO A 50 12.85 8.63 -27.06
N PRO A 51 12.09 8.38 -25.98
CA PRO A 51 12.52 7.50 -24.89
C PRO A 51 12.85 6.10 -25.41
N LEU A 52 14.01 5.56 -25.03
CA LEU A 52 14.49 4.27 -25.50
C LEU A 52 14.12 3.18 -24.48
N PRO A 53 13.24 2.22 -24.81
CA PRO A 53 12.89 1.12 -23.91
C PRO A 53 14.09 0.20 -23.65
N LEU A 54 14.32 -0.20 -22.41
CA LEU A 54 15.41 -1.09 -22.02
C LEU A 54 15.05 -2.57 -22.25
N THR A 55 15.05 -2.98 -23.52
CA THR A 55 14.72 -4.36 -23.93
C THR A 55 15.79 -5.38 -23.50
N PRO A 56 15.43 -6.68 -23.34
CA PRO A 56 16.41 -7.74 -23.07
C PRO A 56 17.60 -7.78 -24.03
N ALA A 57 17.39 -7.43 -25.30
CA ALA A 57 18.46 -7.34 -26.29
C ALA A 57 19.44 -6.20 -26.00
N LEU A 58 18.94 -5.04 -25.54
CA LEU A 58 19.81 -3.93 -25.15
C LEU A 58 20.62 -4.24 -23.89
N TRP A 59 20.01 -4.94 -22.92
CA TRP A 59 20.74 -5.44 -21.76
C TRP A 59 21.92 -6.33 -22.19
N SER A 60 21.65 -7.38 -22.95
CA SER A 60 22.67 -8.38 -23.31
C SER A 60 23.79 -7.83 -24.21
N SER A 61 23.44 -7.03 -25.21
CA SER A 61 24.40 -6.59 -26.23
C SER A 61 25.15 -5.28 -25.89
N HIS A 62 24.58 -4.41 -25.05
CA HIS A 62 25.13 -3.06 -24.83
C HIS A 62 25.44 -2.74 -23.37
N LEU A 63 24.72 -3.32 -22.41
CA LEU A 63 24.98 -3.08 -20.98
C LEU A 63 25.90 -4.14 -20.37
N LEU A 64 25.82 -5.38 -20.84
CA LEU A 64 26.64 -6.48 -20.33
C LEU A 64 27.95 -6.68 -21.12
N GLN A 65 27.94 -6.44 -22.44
CA GLN A 65 29.11 -6.70 -23.26
C GLN A 65 30.04 -5.47 -23.35
N GLY A 66 31.31 -5.64 -22.94
CA GLY A 66 32.34 -4.61 -23.09
C GLY A 66 32.17 -3.36 -22.21
N ASN A 67 31.22 -3.39 -21.26
CA ASN A 67 30.94 -2.30 -20.33
C ASN A 67 31.69 -2.50 -19.00
N PRO A 68 32.40 -1.50 -18.47
CA PRO A 68 33.06 -1.60 -17.15
C PRO A 68 32.12 -1.91 -15.98
N GLN A 69 30.83 -1.58 -16.11
CA GLN A 69 29.79 -1.82 -15.11
C GLN A 69 28.93 -3.06 -15.41
N ALA A 70 29.38 -3.94 -16.31
CA ALA A 70 28.62 -5.11 -16.76
C ALA A 70 28.10 -5.98 -15.60
N SER A 71 28.92 -6.23 -14.58
CA SER A 71 28.51 -7.03 -13.41
C SER A 71 27.39 -6.36 -12.60
N GLY A 72 27.38 -5.03 -12.52
CA GLY A 72 26.31 -4.28 -11.85
C GLY A 72 25.00 -4.38 -12.62
N PHE A 73 25.06 -4.17 -13.94
CA PHE A 73 23.90 -4.35 -14.81
C PHE A 73 23.37 -5.80 -14.80
N GLU A 74 24.25 -6.80 -14.75
CA GLU A 74 23.85 -8.22 -14.69
C GLU A 74 23.09 -8.53 -13.39
N ALA A 75 23.61 -8.06 -12.26
CA ALA A 75 22.97 -8.22 -10.97
C ALA A 75 21.59 -7.56 -10.93
N LEU A 76 21.47 -6.33 -11.45
CA LEU A 76 20.20 -5.62 -11.52
C LEU A 76 19.21 -6.31 -12.46
N TYR A 77 19.64 -6.68 -13.66
CA TYR A 77 18.75 -7.34 -14.62
C TYR A 77 18.21 -8.66 -14.07
N THR A 78 19.06 -9.45 -13.42
CA THR A 78 18.67 -10.72 -12.80
C THR A 78 17.67 -10.52 -11.67
N SER A 79 17.97 -9.60 -10.74
CA SER A 79 17.08 -9.28 -9.62
C SER A 79 15.74 -8.74 -10.12
N TRP A 80 15.76 -7.74 -11.00
CA TRP A 80 14.57 -7.08 -11.50
C TRP A 80 13.71 -8.00 -12.37
N SER A 81 14.32 -8.89 -13.16
CA SER A 81 13.57 -9.90 -13.92
C SER A 81 12.82 -10.88 -13.01
N SER A 82 13.46 -11.34 -11.93
CA SER A 82 12.80 -12.22 -10.94
C SER A 82 11.63 -11.50 -10.28
N SER A 83 11.86 -10.28 -9.76
CA SER A 83 10.82 -9.47 -9.14
C SER A 83 9.70 -9.12 -10.10
N HIS A 84 10.01 -8.86 -11.36
CA HIS A 84 9.02 -8.57 -12.40
C HIS A 84 8.11 -9.78 -12.68
N GLN A 85 8.66 -11.00 -12.74
CA GLN A 85 7.86 -12.22 -12.94
C GLN A 85 6.88 -12.44 -11.79
N GLU A 86 7.35 -12.33 -10.53
CA GLU A 86 6.50 -12.46 -9.35
C GLU A 86 5.42 -11.37 -9.30
N HIS A 87 5.82 -10.13 -9.58
CA HIS A 87 4.90 -9.01 -9.64
C HIS A 87 3.82 -9.19 -10.72
N VAL A 88 4.18 -9.69 -11.92
CA VAL A 88 3.22 -10.03 -12.99
C VAL A 88 2.29 -11.17 -12.56
N ALA A 89 2.79 -12.18 -11.84
CA ALA A 89 1.96 -13.25 -11.30
C ALA A 89 0.92 -12.71 -10.29
N CYS A 90 1.33 -11.82 -9.37
CA CYS A 90 0.42 -11.14 -8.45
C CYS A 90 -0.65 -10.32 -9.19
N LYS A 91 -0.26 -9.59 -10.27
CA LYS A 91 -1.20 -8.87 -11.14
C LYS A 91 -2.25 -9.79 -11.76
N GLN A 92 -1.83 -10.95 -12.26
CA GLN A 92 -2.72 -11.92 -12.88
C GLN A 92 -3.66 -12.55 -11.85
N GLN A 93 -3.13 -12.89 -10.66
CA GLN A 93 -3.93 -13.39 -9.55
C GLN A 93 -5.02 -12.38 -9.15
N LEU A 94 -4.67 -11.10 -9.01
CA LEU A 94 -5.62 -10.05 -8.62
C LEU A 94 -6.74 -9.87 -9.64
N ARG A 95 -6.42 -10.02 -10.93
CA ARG A 95 -7.38 -9.93 -12.05
C ARG A 95 -8.18 -11.22 -12.28
N SER A 96 -7.82 -12.32 -11.63
CA SER A 96 -8.56 -13.58 -11.74
C SER A 96 -9.98 -13.45 -11.20
N SER A 97 -10.92 -14.26 -11.71
CA SER A 97 -12.32 -14.26 -11.26
C SER A 97 -12.46 -14.46 -9.74
N GLY A 98 -11.56 -15.21 -9.12
CA GLY A 98 -11.55 -15.45 -7.68
C GLY A 98 -11.17 -14.22 -6.84
N CYS A 99 -10.40 -13.29 -7.40
CA CYS A 99 -9.97 -12.06 -6.72
C CYS A 99 -10.65 -10.79 -7.24
N LYS A 100 -11.55 -10.91 -8.23
CA LYS A 100 -12.22 -9.77 -8.89
C LYS A 100 -12.87 -8.79 -7.91
N LYS A 101 -13.54 -9.30 -6.87
CA LYS A 101 -14.15 -8.45 -5.83
C LYS A 101 -13.11 -7.66 -5.04
N VAL A 102 -11.97 -8.28 -4.71
CA VAL A 102 -10.85 -7.63 -4.02
C VAL A 102 -10.24 -6.55 -4.92
N PHE A 103 -10.06 -6.84 -6.20
CA PHE A 103 -9.60 -5.86 -7.18
C PHE A 103 -10.56 -4.67 -7.29
N PHE A 104 -11.87 -4.90 -7.35
CA PHE A 104 -12.85 -3.80 -7.38
C PHE A 104 -12.86 -2.96 -6.09
N LYS A 105 -12.69 -3.59 -4.92
CA LYS A 105 -12.50 -2.86 -3.65
C LYS A 105 -11.24 -1.99 -3.68
N LEU A 106 -10.14 -2.51 -4.24
CA LEU A 106 -8.91 -1.76 -4.41
C LEU A 106 -9.08 -0.58 -5.37
N LEU A 107 -9.76 -0.78 -6.51
CA LEU A 107 -10.12 0.28 -7.44
C LEU A 107 -10.97 1.37 -6.76
N ALA A 108 -11.97 0.96 -5.97
CA ALA A 108 -12.83 1.85 -5.20
C ALA A 108 -12.03 2.65 -4.14
N PHE A 109 -11.08 2.01 -3.47
CA PHE A 109 -10.19 2.65 -2.51
C PHE A 109 -9.28 3.69 -3.18
N VAL A 110 -8.64 3.34 -4.30
CA VAL A 110 -7.80 4.26 -5.08
C VAL A 110 -8.61 5.44 -5.60
N ALA A 111 -9.83 5.22 -6.08
CA ALA A 111 -10.74 6.30 -6.49
C ALA A 111 -11.07 7.24 -5.32
N ASP A 112 -11.36 6.71 -4.13
CA ASP A 112 -11.61 7.53 -2.95
C ASP A 112 -10.37 8.32 -2.49
N LEU A 113 -9.17 7.79 -2.67
CA LEU A 113 -7.93 8.53 -2.38
C LEU A 113 -7.72 9.72 -3.33
N VAL A 114 -8.11 9.58 -4.60
CA VAL A 114 -8.08 10.65 -5.61
C VAL A 114 -9.15 11.70 -5.33
N ASP A 115 -10.37 11.26 -5.00
CA ASP A 115 -11.51 12.13 -4.76
C ASP A 115 -11.56 12.69 -3.32
N TYR A 116 -10.56 12.39 -2.48
CA TYR A 116 -10.56 12.75 -1.06
C TYR A 116 -10.87 14.22 -0.82
N ASP A 117 -10.21 15.17 -1.49
CA ASP A 117 -10.47 16.60 -1.26
C ASP A 117 -11.78 17.12 -1.89
N HIS A 118 -12.42 16.33 -2.76
CA HIS A 118 -13.52 16.77 -3.63
C HIS A 118 -14.86 16.10 -3.31
N ALA A 119 -14.84 14.95 -2.64
CA ALA A 119 -16.03 14.16 -2.35
C ALA A 119 -16.13 13.83 -0.85
N ARG A 120 -17.10 14.45 -0.17
CA ARG A 120 -17.36 14.20 1.26
C ARG A 120 -17.50 12.71 1.60
N GLY A 121 -18.14 11.94 0.73
CA GLY A 121 -18.26 10.49 0.94
C GLY A 121 -16.93 9.74 0.91
N ALA A 122 -15.98 10.21 0.08
CA ALA A 122 -14.62 9.65 0.04
C ALA A 122 -13.86 10.01 1.33
N GLN A 123 -13.94 11.27 1.78
CA GLN A 123 -13.36 11.70 3.07
C GLN A 123 -13.86 10.84 4.22
N GLU A 124 -15.17 10.68 4.37
CA GLU A 124 -15.75 9.91 5.47
C GLU A 124 -15.31 8.44 5.47
N ARG A 125 -15.05 7.84 4.30
CA ARG A 125 -14.54 6.47 4.20
C ARG A 125 -13.05 6.37 4.47
N ILE A 126 -12.25 7.31 3.98
CA ILE A 126 -10.80 7.32 4.21
C ILE A 126 -10.50 7.67 5.68
N ASP A 127 -11.16 8.68 6.25
CA ASP A 127 -10.97 9.12 7.64
C ASP A 127 -11.45 8.09 8.68
N TYR A 128 -12.19 7.06 8.26
CA TYR A 128 -12.63 5.97 9.14
C TYR A 128 -11.44 5.28 9.85
N LEU A 129 -10.26 5.30 9.23
CA LEU A 129 -8.97 4.94 9.81
C LEU A 129 -7.88 5.86 9.27
N LEU A 130 -7.06 6.41 10.16
CA LEU A 130 -5.90 7.22 9.77
C LEU A 130 -5.02 6.44 8.77
N PRO A 131 -4.72 7.01 7.58
CA PRO A 131 -3.87 6.37 6.59
C PRO A 131 -2.41 6.45 7.05
N THR A 132 -2.08 5.62 8.03
CA THR A 132 -0.70 5.35 8.42
C THR A 132 -0.13 4.29 7.49
N ALA A 133 1.20 4.24 7.35
CA ALA A 133 1.85 3.21 6.56
C ALA A 133 1.42 1.79 6.96
N ALA A 134 1.27 1.54 8.26
CA ALA A 134 0.85 0.25 8.81
C ALA A 134 -0.65 -0.04 8.67
N GLY A 135 -1.47 0.97 8.33
CA GLY A 135 -2.92 0.91 8.30
C GLY A 135 -3.56 1.13 6.93
N LEU A 136 -2.78 1.52 5.91
CA LEU A 136 -3.30 1.97 4.62
C LEU A 136 -4.23 0.95 3.95
N LEU A 137 -3.84 -0.34 3.92
CA LEU A 137 -4.63 -1.43 3.34
C LEU A 137 -5.45 -2.22 4.38
N LYS A 138 -5.56 -1.70 5.62
CA LYS A 138 -6.26 -2.36 6.74
C LYS A 138 -7.61 -1.71 7.06
N SER A 139 -8.11 -0.83 6.20
CA SER A 139 -9.44 -0.25 6.40
C SER A 139 -10.53 -1.32 6.24
N PRO A 140 -11.30 -1.65 7.30
CA PRO A 140 -12.34 -2.66 7.26
C PRO A 140 -13.57 -2.21 6.48
N LEU A 141 -13.62 -0.93 6.06
CA LEU A 141 -14.62 -0.47 5.09
C LEU A 141 -14.38 -1.04 3.69
N TYR A 142 -13.12 -1.31 3.35
CA TYR A 142 -12.75 -1.81 2.02
C TYR A 142 -12.40 -3.29 2.07
N PHE A 143 -11.59 -3.71 3.04
CA PHE A 143 -10.95 -5.01 3.03
C PHE A 143 -11.22 -5.79 4.32
N THR A 144 -11.46 -7.10 4.19
CA THR A 144 -11.36 -8.01 5.33
C THR A 144 -9.90 -8.19 5.71
N ALA A 145 -9.62 -8.68 6.93
CA ALA A 145 -8.25 -9.00 7.34
C ALA A 145 -7.53 -9.94 6.36
N GLN A 146 -8.24 -10.92 5.79
CA GLN A 146 -7.67 -11.84 4.80
C GLN A 146 -7.33 -11.13 3.49
N GLU A 147 -8.22 -10.25 3.01
CA GLU A 147 -7.98 -9.44 1.81
C GLU A 147 -6.81 -8.47 2.02
N SER A 148 -6.71 -7.83 3.18
CA SER A 148 -5.58 -6.99 3.55
C SER A 148 -4.27 -7.77 3.55
N SER A 149 -4.21 -8.92 4.21
CA SER A 149 -3.01 -9.77 4.24
C SER A 149 -2.59 -10.24 2.84
N LEU A 150 -3.56 -10.58 1.98
CA LEU A 150 -3.29 -10.92 0.59
C LEU A 150 -2.65 -9.75 -0.15
N LEU A 151 -3.26 -8.57 -0.11
CA LEU A 151 -2.76 -7.38 -0.81
C LEU A 151 -1.39 -6.93 -0.29
N GLU A 152 -1.16 -7.00 1.02
CA GLU A 152 0.11 -6.66 1.66
C GLU A 152 1.24 -7.63 1.29
N SER A 153 0.90 -8.91 1.05
CA SER A 153 1.85 -9.95 0.66
C SER A 153 2.28 -9.91 -0.81
N PHE A 154 1.60 -9.12 -1.64
CA PHE A 154 1.97 -9.03 -3.05
C PHE A 154 3.35 -8.44 -3.24
N VAL A 155 4.02 -8.88 -4.30
CA VAL A 155 5.36 -8.42 -4.64
C VAL A 155 5.26 -7.15 -5.49
N SER A 156 5.99 -6.13 -5.10
CA SER A 156 6.16 -4.86 -5.82
C SER A 156 7.17 -5.02 -6.98
N PRO A 157 7.23 -4.06 -7.92
CA PRO A 157 8.19 -4.12 -9.03
C PRO A 157 9.66 -4.25 -8.63
N CYS A 158 10.03 -3.82 -7.42
CA CYS A 158 11.39 -3.90 -6.89
C CYS A 158 11.66 -5.13 -6.00
N GLY A 159 10.73 -6.09 -5.96
CA GLY A 159 10.87 -7.35 -5.23
C GLY A 159 10.46 -7.30 -3.75
N ALA A 160 10.19 -6.12 -3.22
CA ALA A 160 9.66 -5.96 -1.87
C ALA A 160 8.20 -6.40 -1.78
N SER A 161 7.74 -6.78 -0.59
CA SER A 161 6.29 -6.86 -0.35
C SER A 161 5.63 -5.47 -0.50
N VAL A 162 4.36 -5.42 -0.86
CA VAL A 162 3.58 -4.18 -0.93
C VAL A 162 3.58 -3.48 0.43
N ALA A 163 3.48 -4.22 1.54
CA ALA A 163 3.58 -3.64 2.88
C ALA A 163 4.90 -2.90 3.11
N GLU A 164 6.03 -3.51 2.75
CA GLU A 164 7.35 -2.88 2.87
C GLU A 164 7.53 -1.70 1.91
N ALA A 165 7.01 -1.80 0.68
CA ALA A 165 7.07 -0.74 -0.30
C ALA A 165 6.28 0.49 0.16
N VAL A 166 5.10 0.28 0.75
CA VAL A 166 4.29 1.34 1.38
C VAL A 166 5.04 1.92 2.59
N ALA A 167 5.55 1.09 3.50
CA ALA A 167 6.31 1.56 4.66
C ALA A 167 7.48 2.46 4.27
N ARG A 168 8.31 2.02 3.32
CA ARG A 168 9.44 2.81 2.81
C ARG A 168 9.00 4.15 2.20
N LYS A 169 7.89 4.19 1.46
CA LYS A 169 7.42 5.45 0.86
C LYS A 169 6.97 6.46 1.91
N PHE A 170 6.40 6.00 3.02
CA PHE A 170 6.02 6.87 4.15
C PHE A 170 7.25 7.30 4.98
N GLU A 171 8.24 6.42 5.17
CA GLU A 171 9.49 6.74 5.89
C GLU A 171 10.36 7.75 5.13
N SER A 172 10.41 7.67 3.80
CA SER A 172 11.14 8.59 2.93
C SER A 172 10.44 9.96 2.75
N ALA A 173 9.21 10.10 3.24
CA ALA A 173 8.45 11.36 3.21
C ALA A 173 8.09 11.88 4.62
N PRO A 174 9.05 12.04 5.55
CA PRO A 174 8.76 12.30 6.96
C PRO A 174 8.28 13.73 7.26
N LEU A 175 8.42 14.66 6.30
CA LEU A 175 8.11 16.09 6.49
C LEU A 175 6.70 16.52 6.05
N LEU A 176 5.89 15.63 5.49
CA LEU A 176 4.52 15.97 5.11
C LEU A 176 3.58 15.74 6.29
N GLN A 177 3.32 16.80 7.06
CA GLN A 177 2.06 16.94 7.81
C GLN A 177 0.91 16.80 6.80
N GLY A 178 0.40 15.58 6.61
CA GLY A 178 -0.59 15.26 5.58
C GLY A 178 0.05 14.77 4.29
N VAL A 179 0.32 13.47 4.20
CA VAL A 179 0.60 12.82 2.91
C VAL A 179 -0.62 13.02 2.01
N CYS A 180 -0.45 13.73 0.89
CA CYS A 180 -1.55 13.94 -0.05
C CYS A 180 -1.99 12.59 -0.64
N THR A 181 -3.21 12.17 -0.32
CA THR A 181 -3.75 10.88 -0.77
C THR A 181 -3.84 10.80 -2.29
N ALA A 182 -4.19 11.91 -2.96
CA ALA A 182 -4.39 11.96 -4.41
C ALA A 182 -3.07 11.96 -5.21
N HIS A 183 -2.04 12.65 -4.71
CA HIS A 183 -0.79 12.84 -5.47
C HIS A 183 0.36 11.93 -5.02
N VAL A 184 0.26 11.30 -3.86
CA VAL A 184 1.30 10.41 -3.32
C VAL A 184 0.81 8.98 -3.18
N VAL A 185 -0.29 8.78 -2.44
CA VAL A 185 -0.76 7.43 -2.09
C VAL A 185 -1.45 6.75 -3.26
N ALA A 186 -2.37 7.43 -3.95
CA ALA A 186 -3.06 6.85 -5.09
C ALA A 186 -2.11 6.47 -6.23
N PRO A 187 -1.14 7.32 -6.65
CA PRO A 187 -0.15 6.94 -7.67
C PRO A 187 0.73 5.77 -7.23
N LEU A 188 1.13 5.73 -5.95
CA LEU A 188 1.87 4.59 -5.39
C LEU A 188 1.08 3.28 -5.53
N LEU A 189 -0.17 3.26 -5.08
CA LEU A 189 -1.01 2.05 -5.17
C LEU A 189 -1.32 1.69 -6.62
N LYS A 190 -1.55 2.67 -7.49
CA LYS A 190 -1.71 2.43 -8.94
C LYS A 190 -0.49 1.71 -9.51
N ARG A 191 0.72 2.11 -9.13
CA ARG A 191 1.97 1.46 -9.57
C ARG A 191 2.12 0.07 -8.96
N LEU A 192 1.96 -0.07 -7.64
CA LEU A 192 2.12 -1.35 -6.93
C LEU A 192 1.13 -2.43 -7.38
N PHE A 193 -0.04 -2.05 -7.90
CA PHE A 193 -1.05 -3.00 -8.38
C PHE A 193 -1.28 -2.93 -9.91
N CYS A 194 -0.49 -2.11 -10.62
CA CYS A 194 -0.63 -1.79 -12.05
C CYS A 194 -2.08 -1.51 -12.47
N ILE A 195 -2.70 -0.56 -11.77
CA ILE A 195 -4.02 -0.03 -12.10
C ILE A 195 -3.81 1.06 -13.15
N GLY A 196 -4.29 0.81 -14.36
CA GLY A 196 -4.28 1.78 -15.45
C GLY A 196 -5.37 2.84 -15.30
N ASP A 197 -5.16 3.99 -15.93
CA ASP A 197 -6.21 4.99 -16.07
C ASP A 197 -7.31 4.44 -17.01
N GLY A 198 -8.57 4.57 -16.60
CA GLY A 198 -9.71 4.04 -17.36
C GLY A 198 -10.08 2.58 -17.08
N CYS A 199 -9.52 1.92 -16.06
CA CYS A 199 -9.93 0.56 -15.64
C CYS A 199 -11.38 0.46 -15.08
N PHE A 200 -12.16 1.54 -15.11
CA PHE A 200 -13.49 1.62 -14.50
C PHE A 200 -14.58 1.38 -15.55
N GLY A 201 -14.87 0.10 -15.80
CA GLY A 201 -15.95 -0.32 -16.69
C GLY A 201 -17.33 -0.33 -16.03
N LYS A 202 -18.36 -0.72 -16.79
CA LYS A 202 -19.74 -0.84 -16.31
C LYS A 202 -19.88 -1.69 -15.05
N GLU A 203 -19.24 -2.86 -15.03
CA GLU A 203 -19.28 -3.78 -13.88
C GLU A 203 -18.69 -3.16 -12.61
N PHE A 204 -17.64 -2.33 -12.75
CA PHE A 204 -17.08 -1.62 -11.61
C PHE A 204 -18.06 -0.55 -11.10
N ASN A 205 -18.74 0.18 -11.99
CA ASN A 205 -19.71 1.19 -11.60
C ASN A 205 -20.89 0.57 -10.84
N GLU A 206 -21.42 -0.56 -11.31
CA GLU A 206 -22.46 -1.33 -10.61
C GLU A 206 -22.00 -1.77 -9.22
N PHE A 207 -20.79 -2.35 -9.13
CA PHE A 207 -20.17 -2.67 -7.84
C PHE A 207 -20.03 -1.44 -6.94
N ARG A 208 -19.59 -0.30 -7.50
CA ARG A 208 -19.27 0.92 -6.77
C ARG A 208 -20.52 1.54 -6.14
N GLU A 209 -21.64 1.51 -6.83
CA GLU A 209 -22.93 1.97 -6.30
C GLU A 209 -23.37 1.14 -5.08
N GLU A 210 -23.31 -0.19 -5.19
CA GLU A 210 -23.65 -1.09 -4.08
C GLU A 210 -22.68 -0.94 -2.90
N PHE A 211 -21.38 -0.87 -3.20
CA PHE A 211 -20.32 -0.70 -2.21
C PHE A 211 -20.48 0.62 -1.43
N ASN A 212 -20.81 1.71 -2.11
CA ASN A 212 -21.03 3.01 -1.47
C ASN A 212 -22.23 2.99 -0.53
N LYS A 213 -23.34 2.33 -0.91
CA LYS A 213 -24.50 2.15 -0.02
C LYS A 213 -24.13 1.36 1.24
N GLY A 214 -23.38 0.27 1.08
CA GLY A 214 -22.95 -0.57 2.21
C GLY A 214 -22.00 0.15 3.18
N THR A 215 -20.99 0.84 2.65
CA THR A 215 -20.02 1.57 3.48
C THR A 215 -20.64 2.74 4.23
N ILE A 216 -21.58 3.47 3.63
CA ILE A 216 -22.32 4.54 4.32
C ILE A 216 -23.13 3.97 5.50
N ALA A 217 -23.79 2.82 5.32
CA ALA A 217 -24.53 2.18 6.41
C ALA A 217 -23.60 1.79 7.57
N MET A 218 -22.40 1.27 7.28
CA MET A 218 -21.40 0.95 8.31
C MET A 218 -20.91 2.20 9.06
N ILE A 219 -20.63 3.30 8.35
CA ILE A 219 -20.22 4.56 8.96
C ILE A 219 -21.31 5.09 9.89
N GLN A 220 -22.57 5.09 9.45
CA GLN A 220 -23.70 5.53 10.25
C GLN A 220 -23.91 4.67 11.50
N GLN A 221 -23.77 3.35 11.37
CA GLN A 221 -23.87 2.42 12.49
C GLN A 221 -22.77 2.69 13.53
N ARG A 222 -21.52 2.84 13.10
CA ARG A 222 -20.40 3.17 14.01
C ARG A 222 -20.60 4.51 14.71
N ARG A 223 -21.11 5.53 14.00
CA ARG A 223 -21.45 6.83 14.61
C ARG A 223 -22.48 6.68 15.73
N LYS A 224 -23.51 5.85 15.54
CA LYS A 224 -24.52 5.56 16.58
C LYS A 224 -23.89 4.84 17.78
N GLU A 225 -23.03 3.85 17.54
CA GLU A 225 -22.35 3.11 18.60
C GLU A 225 -21.43 4.01 19.44
N VAL A 226 -20.65 4.88 18.79
CA VAL A 226 -19.80 5.86 19.48
C VAL A 226 -20.64 6.85 20.28
N HIS A 227 -21.74 7.37 19.70
CA HIS A 227 -22.63 8.28 20.42
C HIS A 227 -23.25 7.62 21.65
N ALA A 228 -23.76 6.39 21.52
CA ALA A 228 -24.31 5.63 22.63
C ALA A 228 -23.26 5.35 23.71
N PHE A 229 -22.01 5.05 23.32
CA PHE A 229 -20.90 4.88 24.24
C PHE A 229 -20.57 6.19 25.01
N LEU A 230 -20.57 7.33 24.32
CA LEU A 230 -20.34 8.63 24.95
C LEU A 230 -21.48 9.00 25.89
N GLU A 231 -22.74 8.79 25.51
CA GLU A 231 -23.91 9.05 26.36
C GLU A 231 -23.93 8.18 27.63
N THR A 232 -23.47 6.93 27.53
CA THR A 232 -23.36 6.02 28.68
C THR A 232 -22.14 6.33 29.55
N SER A 233 -21.04 6.82 28.96
CA SER A 233 -19.83 7.20 29.68
C SER A 233 -19.92 8.56 30.38
N VAL A 234 -20.82 9.45 29.94
CA VAL A 234 -21.01 10.80 30.50
C VAL A 234 -22.06 10.84 31.63
N LYS A 235 -22.80 9.76 31.91
CA LYS A 235 -23.67 9.71 33.11
C LYS A 235 -22.81 9.51 34.36
N PRO A 236 -22.70 10.49 35.28
CA PRO A 236 -22.16 10.22 36.60
C PRO A 236 -23.13 9.26 37.28
N SER A 237 -22.59 8.23 37.93
CA SER A 237 -23.35 7.38 38.86
C SER A 237 -23.83 8.24 40.03
N SER A 238 -24.96 8.91 39.87
CA SER A 238 -25.71 9.53 40.96
C SER A 238 -26.65 8.47 41.53
N GLN A 239 -26.10 7.47 42.21
CA GLN A 239 -26.89 6.68 43.15
C GLN A 239 -27.01 7.45 44.47
N PRO A 240 -28.22 7.71 44.98
CA PRO A 240 -28.40 8.28 46.31
C PRO A 240 -28.01 7.23 47.36
N ARG A 241 -27.00 7.56 48.17
CA ARG A 241 -26.60 6.79 49.36
C ARG A 241 -27.79 6.76 50.32
N LYS A 242 -28.53 5.64 50.38
CA LYS A 242 -29.46 5.37 51.47
C LYS A 242 -28.65 5.25 52.77
N GLN A 243 -28.82 6.21 53.67
CA GLN A 243 -28.43 6.08 55.06
C GLN A 243 -29.34 5.04 55.73
N GLU A 244 -28.84 3.83 55.95
CA GLU A 244 -29.42 2.94 56.96
C GLU A 244 -28.77 3.22 58.30
N LYS A 245 -29.58 3.76 59.21
CA LYS A 245 -29.33 3.80 60.65
C LYS A 245 -29.55 2.40 61.22
N THR A 246 -28.55 1.80 61.85
CA THR A 246 -28.76 0.84 62.93
C THR A 246 -27.75 1.07 64.06
N ASN A 247 -28.30 1.45 65.21
CA ASN A 247 -27.65 1.42 66.52
C ASN A 247 -27.62 -0.03 67.03
N ALA A 248 -26.47 -0.55 67.48
CA ALA A 248 -26.35 -1.42 68.65
C ALA A 248 -24.88 -1.69 69.04
N LYS A 249 -24.65 -1.65 70.36
CA LYS A 249 -23.41 -1.61 71.16
C LYS A 249 -22.36 -2.74 70.96
N PRO A 250 -21.11 -2.51 71.43
CA PRO A 250 -20.00 -3.47 71.42
C PRO A 250 -19.83 -4.23 72.74
N GLN A 251 -19.58 -5.54 72.67
CA GLN A 251 -18.88 -6.41 73.63
C GLN A 251 -18.31 -7.56 72.76
N GLY A 252 -17.05 -7.99 72.80
CA GLY A 252 -16.06 -8.02 73.87
C GLY A 252 -15.69 -9.49 74.13
N LYS A 253 -14.50 -9.89 73.65
CA LYS A 253 -13.65 -11.02 74.07
C LYS A 253 -13.82 -12.45 73.50
N ASP A 254 -12.72 -12.84 72.84
CA ASP A 254 -11.82 -13.97 73.15
C ASP A 254 -11.95 -15.34 72.46
N GLN A 255 -10.82 -15.69 71.80
CA GLN A 255 -10.17 -17.00 71.65
C GLN A 255 -10.88 -18.04 70.74
N LYS A 256 -10.22 -18.90 69.94
CA LYS A 256 -8.85 -19.45 69.99
C LYS A 256 -8.50 -20.11 68.63
N LYS A 257 -7.21 -20.11 68.30
CA LYS A 257 -6.52 -20.81 67.20
C LYS A 257 -6.81 -22.33 67.11
N LYS A 258 -6.85 -22.85 65.88
CA LYS A 258 -6.10 -24.02 65.32
C LYS A 258 -6.66 -24.29 63.90
N SER A 259 -5.96 -24.06 62.79
CA SER A 259 -4.81 -24.79 62.22
C SER A 259 -4.99 -26.31 62.17
N THR A 260 -5.38 -26.83 61.00
CA THR A 260 -4.79 -28.07 60.46
C THR A 260 -4.86 -28.09 58.93
N GLN A 261 -3.68 -28.23 58.33
CA GLN A 261 -3.40 -28.62 56.96
C GLN A 261 -3.86 -30.07 56.67
N LYS A 262 -4.13 -30.33 55.38
CA LYS A 262 -3.72 -31.49 54.53
C LYS A 262 -4.82 -31.72 53.48
N LYS A 263 -4.56 -31.90 52.18
CA LYS A 263 -3.55 -32.73 51.51
C LYS A 263 -3.38 -32.23 50.06
N LYS A 264 -2.14 -32.25 49.57
CA LYS A 264 -1.83 -33.08 48.40
C LYS A 264 -1.44 -34.45 48.96
#